data_AF-A0A165KTD1-F1
#
_entry.id   AF-A0A165KTD1-F1
#
_cell.length_a   1.000
_cell.length_b   1.000
_cell.length_c   1.000
_cell.angle_alpha   90.00
_cell.angle_beta   90.00
_cell.angle_gamma   90.00
#
_symmetry.space_group_name_H-M   'P 1'
#
loop_
_entity.id
_entity.type
_entity.pdbx_description
1 polymer ?
#
loop_
_entity_poly.entity_id
_entity_poly.type
_entity_poly.pdbx_seq_one_letter_code
_entity_poly.pdbx_strand_id
1 'polypeptide(L)'
;SQVNDKHVLTMGGSGTSGILRFRSGDQYFIVALGVHNYKRWVDVSTSLAGNDTATHIHPDYYTGGNLRAGVREEQRKDFDVTPQSGPMAGRRVEVHYTISEGNNLEANVIIH
;
A
#
# COMPACT_ATOMS: atom_id res chain seq x y z
N SER A 1 6.61 -3.57 13.13
CA SER A 1 7.79 -4.32 13.59
C SER A 1 8.30 -5.20 12.47
N GLN A 2 9.44 -5.87 12.66
CA GLN A 2 9.92 -6.94 11.78
C GLN A 2 9.97 -8.24 12.58
N VAL A 3 9.45 -9.33 12.02
CA VAL A 3 9.42 -10.66 12.66
C VAL A 3 9.63 -11.72 11.57
N ASN A 4 10.64 -12.57 11.70
CA ASN A 4 10.94 -13.65 10.75
C ASN A 4 10.92 -13.19 9.29
N ASP A 5 11.68 -12.13 8.98
CA ASP A 5 11.78 -11.50 7.66
C ASP A 5 10.47 -10.94 7.08
N LYS A 6 9.40 -10.86 7.90
CA LYS A 6 8.15 -10.17 7.56
C LYS A 6 8.10 -8.79 8.19
N HIS A 7 7.52 -7.84 7.46
CA HIS A 7 7.08 -6.57 8.04
C HIS A 7 5.68 -6.72 8.63
N VAL A 8 5.50 -6.28 9.88
CA VAL A 8 4.22 -6.38 10.60
C VAL A 8 3.72 -4.99 10.96
N LEU A 9 2.52 -4.66 10.48
CA LEU A 9 1.76 -3.47 10.88
C LEU A 9 0.71 -3.88 11.91
N THR A 10 0.91 -3.49 13.17
CA THR A 10 -0.07 -3.68 14.24
C THR A 10 -0.88 -2.40 14.41
N MET A 11 -2.20 -2.52 14.37
CA MET A 11 -3.13 -1.40 14.50
C MET A 11 -4.06 -1.64 15.70
N GLY A 12 -4.42 -0.58 16.41
CA GLY A 12 -5.33 -0.68 17.57
C GLY A 12 -6.76 -1.05 17.20
N GLY A 13 -7.13 -0.96 15.92
CA GLY A 13 -8.46 -1.31 15.42
C GLY A 13 -8.64 -0.96 13.94
N SER A 14 -9.86 -1.21 13.44
CA SER A 14 -10.28 -0.79 12.09
C SER A 14 -10.30 0.74 11.97
N GLY A 15 -10.04 1.25 10.76
CA GLY A 15 -10.10 2.67 10.43
C GLY A 15 -8.74 3.34 10.26
N THR A 16 -7.64 2.59 10.36
CA THR A 16 -6.28 3.11 10.17
C THR A 16 -5.46 2.25 9.19
N SER A 17 -4.24 2.68 8.88
CA SER A 17 -3.37 2.07 7.88
C SER A 17 -1.91 2.45 8.10
N GLY A 18 -1.02 1.85 7.33
CA GLY A 18 0.39 2.20 7.26
C GLY A 18 0.90 2.14 5.83
N ILE A 19 2.05 2.77 5.59
CA ILE A 19 2.71 2.82 4.28
C ILE A 19 4.15 2.35 4.41
N LEU A 20 4.56 1.48 3.48
CA LEU A 20 5.96 1.21 3.17
C LEU A 20 6.34 1.96 1.90
N ARG A 21 7.40 2.78 1.94
CA ARG A 21 7.97 3.44 0.76
C ARG A 21 9.27 2.76 0.38
N PHE A 22 9.37 2.38 -0.88
CA PHE A 22 10.52 1.71 -1.47
C PHE A 22 11.21 2.65 -2.46
N ARG A 23 12.50 2.41 -2.69
CA ARG A 23 13.31 3.13 -3.67
C ARG A 23 14.02 2.13 -4.59
N SER A 24 13.97 2.38 -5.90
CA SER A 24 14.71 1.64 -6.93
C SER A 24 15.40 2.64 -7.85
N GLY A 25 16.73 2.72 -7.76
CA GLY A 25 17.47 3.83 -8.36
C GLY A 25 16.98 5.17 -7.79
N ASP A 26 16.46 6.04 -8.66
CA ASP A 26 15.88 7.33 -8.27
C ASP A 26 14.34 7.36 -8.27
N GLN A 27 13.69 6.23 -8.56
CA GLN A 27 12.23 6.12 -8.50
C GLN A 27 11.78 5.60 -7.15
N TYR A 28 10.66 6.14 -6.67
CA TYR A 28 9.99 5.70 -5.45
C TYR A 28 8.65 5.06 -5.79
N PHE A 29 8.26 4.08 -4.99
CA PHE A 29 6.88 3.61 -4.95
C PHE A 29 6.45 3.37 -3.51
N ILE A 30 5.15 3.36 -3.27
CA ILE A 30 4.56 3.02 -1.99
C ILE A 30 3.66 1.81 -2.10
N VAL A 31 3.55 1.10 -0.98
CA VAL A 31 2.50 0.13 -0.70
C VAL A 31 1.77 0.62 0.55
N ALA A 32 0.48 0.92 0.42
CA ALA A 32 -0.39 1.28 1.53
C ALA A 32 -1.30 0.11 1.87
N LEU A 33 -1.39 -0.24 3.16
CA LEU A 33 -2.16 -1.36 3.67
C LEU A 33 -2.93 -0.91 4.91
N GLY A 34 -4.20 -1.29 5.03
CA GLY A 34 -4.96 -0.97 6.22
C GLY A 34 -6.28 -1.72 6.31
N VAL A 35 -7.08 -1.31 7.28
CA VAL A 35 -8.43 -1.84 7.50
C VAL A 35 -9.41 -0.67 7.51
N HIS A 36 -10.46 -0.77 6.69
CA HIS A 36 -11.56 0.18 6.64
C HIS A 36 -12.87 -0.58 6.79
N ASN A 37 -13.78 -0.12 7.66
CA ASN A 37 -15.05 -0.79 7.95
C ASN A 37 -14.91 -2.33 8.09
N TYR A 38 -13.92 -2.75 8.90
CA TYR A 38 -13.63 -4.14 9.23
C TYR A 38 -13.16 -5.02 8.07
N LYS A 39 -12.83 -4.45 6.91
CA LYS A 39 -12.20 -5.16 5.80
C LYS A 39 -10.86 -4.55 5.44
N ARG A 40 -9.93 -5.41 5.05
CA ARG A 40 -8.65 -5.05 4.42
C ARG A 40 -8.84 -4.14 3.21
N TRP A 41 -7.86 -3.29 2.97
CA TRP A 41 -7.67 -2.56 1.73
C TRP A 41 -6.17 -2.47 1.40
N VAL A 42 -5.86 -2.23 0.13
CA VAL A 42 -4.50 -2.04 -0.36
C VAL A 42 -4.46 -1.06 -1.53
N ASP A 43 -3.36 -0.31 -1.62
CA ASP A 43 -3.01 0.53 -2.76
C ASP A 43 -1.51 0.43 -3.07
N VAL A 44 -1.15 0.57 -4.35
CA VAL A 44 0.23 0.67 -4.81
C VAL A 44 0.37 1.87 -5.73
N SER A 45 1.32 2.75 -5.43
CA SER A 45 1.56 3.96 -6.24
C SER A 45 3.03 4.09 -6.61
N THR A 46 3.32 4.16 -7.90
CA THR A 46 4.67 4.10 -8.49
C THR A 46 5.11 5.39 -9.19
N SER A 47 4.18 6.34 -9.33
CA SER A 47 4.44 7.67 -9.90
C SER A 47 4.66 8.69 -8.78
N LEU A 48 5.77 8.56 -8.07
CA LEU A 48 6.10 9.41 -6.92
C LEU A 48 7.31 10.29 -7.20
N ALA A 49 7.17 11.59 -6.92
CA ALA A 49 8.30 12.50 -6.83
C ALA A 49 9.10 12.25 -5.53
N GLY A 50 10.33 12.76 -5.45
CA GLY A 50 11.18 12.54 -4.27
C GLY A 50 10.59 13.05 -2.95
N ASN A 51 9.81 14.14 -3.03
CA ASN A 51 9.09 14.77 -1.93
C ASN A 51 7.75 14.09 -1.60
N ASP A 52 7.29 13.14 -2.41
CA ASP A 52 6.13 12.30 -2.11
C ASP A 52 6.54 11.21 -1.11
N THR A 53 6.76 11.67 0.12
CA THR A 53 7.10 10.83 1.26
C THR A 53 5.87 10.09 1.78
N ALA A 54 6.06 8.97 2.47
CA ALA A 54 4.95 8.25 3.10
C ALA A 54 4.15 9.16 4.05
N THR A 55 4.83 10.05 4.80
CA THR A 55 4.19 11.03 5.69
C THR A 55 3.38 12.09 4.96
N HIS A 56 3.77 12.46 3.73
CA HIS A 56 3.02 13.40 2.90
C HIS A 56 1.78 12.74 2.29
N ILE A 57 1.91 11.51 1.79
CA ILE A 57 0.84 10.79 1.09
C ILE A 57 -0.19 10.18 2.06
N HIS A 58 0.23 9.71 3.24
CA HIS A 58 -0.66 8.94 4.14
C HIS A 58 -1.98 9.65 4.50
N PRO A 59 -1.99 10.98 4.79
CA PRO A 59 -3.24 11.72 5.05
C PRO A 59 -4.24 11.73 3.88
N ASP A 60 -3.79 11.56 2.63
CA ASP A 60 -4.68 11.60 1.45
C ASP A 60 -5.69 10.45 1.45
N TYR A 61 -5.37 9.30 2.04
CA TYR A 61 -6.32 8.19 2.20
C TYR A 61 -7.47 8.53 3.17
N TYR A 62 -7.35 9.60 3.95
CA TYR A 62 -8.34 10.02 4.95
C TYR A 62 -9.00 11.35 4.62
N THR A 63 -8.49 12.07 3.61
CA THR A 63 -9.01 13.37 3.22
C THR A 63 -10.20 13.21 2.27
N GLY A 64 -11.38 13.66 2.69
CA GLY A 64 -12.60 13.56 1.90
C GLY A 64 -12.45 14.26 0.53
N GLY A 65 -12.92 13.60 -0.53
CA GLY A 65 -12.79 14.08 -1.91
C GLY A 65 -11.45 13.79 -2.60
N ASN A 66 -10.46 13.26 -1.88
CA ASN A 66 -9.21 12.79 -2.48
C ASN A 66 -9.44 11.42 -3.15
N LEU A 67 -8.85 11.21 -4.35
CA LEU A 67 -8.93 9.94 -5.07
C LEU A 67 -8.44 8.74 -4.25
N ARG A 68 -7.43 8.93 -3.39
CA ARG A 68 -6.89 7.88 -2.52
C ARG A 68 -7.86 7.45 -1.43
N ALA A 69 -8.73 8.34 -0.95
CA ALA A 69 -9.80 7.96 -0.04
C ALA A 69 -10.75 6.94 -0.69
N GLY A 70 -11.05 7.13 -1.99
CA GLY A 70 -11.81 6.16 -2.78
C GLY A 70 -11.16 4.78 -2.84
N VAL A 71 -9.85 4.70 -3.05
CA VAL A 71 -9.12 3.41 -3.08
C VAL A 71 -9.22 2.66 -1.75
N ARG A 72 -9.13 3.38 -0.62
CA ARG A 72 -9.38 2.79 0.71
C ARG A 72 -10.80 2.24 0.84
N GLU A 73 -11.79 2.98 0.33
CA GLU A 73 -13.22 2.66 0.44
C GLU A 73 -13.64 1.46 -0.39
N GLU A 74 -12.93 1.16 -1.47
CA GLU A 74 -13.15 -0.03 -2.30
C GLU A 74 -12.78 -1.35 -1.61
N GLN A 75 -11.99 -1.31 -0.53
CA GLN A 75 -11.64 -2.49 0.28
C GLN A 75 -11.08 -3.64 -0.57
N ARG A 76 -10.21 -3.35 -1.54
CA ARG A 76 -9.62 -4.38 -2.42
C ARG A 76 -8.74 -5.34 -1.62
N LYS A 77 -8.75 -6.62 -2.01
CA LYS A 77 -7.82 -7.65 -1.49
C LYS A 77 -6.57 -7.84 -2.36
N ASP A 78 -6.62 -7.36 -3.59
CA ASP A 78 -5.56 -7.52 -4.56
C ASP A 78 -5.38 -6.18 -5.28
N PHE A 79 -4.14 -5.82 -5.58
CA PHE A 79 -3.81 -4.64 -6.37
C PHE A 79 -2.50 -4.88 -7.11
N ASP A 80 -2.47 -4.53 -8.39
CA ASP A 80 -1.25 -4.53 -9.16
C ASP A 80 -1.12 -3.30 -10.06
N VAL A 81 0.11 -2.92 -10.33
CA VAL A 81 0.44 -1.83 -11.24
C VAL A 81 1.75 -2.11 -11.95
N THR A 82 1.77 -1.84 -13.25
CA THR A 82 3.00 -1.86 -14.06
C THR A 82 3.32 -0.43 -14.48
N PRO A 83 4.38 0.19 -13.92
CA PRO A 83 4.81 1.52 -14.33
C PRO A 83 5.15 1.52 -15.81
N GLN A 84 4.72 2.56 -16.53
CA GLN A 84 4.96 2.69 -17.98
C GLN A 84 6.26 3.46 -18.29
N SER A 85 6.85 4.12 -17.29
CA SER A 85 8.04 4.96 -17.45
C SER A 85 8.89 4.97 -16.17
N GLY A 86 10.13 5.46 -16.30
CA GLY A 86 11.11 5.54 -15.23
C GLY A 86 11.90 4.25 -14.99
N PRO A 87 12.81 4.23 -14.00
CA PRO A 87 13.60 3.05 -13.62
C PRO A 87 12.81 1.75 -13.33
N MET A 88 11.54 1.87 -12.96
CA MET A 88 10.62 0.75 -12.72
C MET A 88 9.72 0.44 -13.93
N ALA A 89 9.96 1.05 -15.11
CA ALA A 89 9.16 0.78 -16.30
C ALA A 89 9.13 -0.72 -16.63
N GLY A 90 7.92 -1.26 -16.83
CA GLY A 90 7.71 -2.69 -17.09
C GLY A 90 7.84 -3.61 -15.88
N ARG A 91 8.27 -3.12 -14.71
CA ARG A 91 8.35 -3.91 -13.47
C ARG A 91 7.02 -3.88 -12.72
N ARG A 92 6.24 -4.96 -12.85
CA ARG A 92 4.97 -5.11 -12.16
C ARG A 92 5.20 -5.18 -10.65
N VAL A 93 4.38 -4.45 -9.90
CA VAL A 93 4.30 -4.55 -8.44
C VAL A 93 2.90 -5.03 -8.08
N GLU A 94 2.82 -6.09 -7.29
CA GLU A 94 1.58 -6.76 -6.93
C GLU A 94 1.48 -6.90 -5.43
N VAL A 95 0.26 -6.76 -4.92
CA VAL A 95 -0.05 -7.08 -3.52
C VAL A 95 -1.27 -7.98 -3.49
N HIS A 96 -1.12 -9.12 -2.80
CA HIS A 96 -2.15 -10.13 -2.66
C HIS A 96 -2.33 -10.52 -1.20
N TYR A 97 -3.52 -10.28 -0.63
CA TYR A 97 -3.86 -10.81 0.68
C TYR A 97 -4.05 -12.33 0.59
N THR A 98 -3.13 -13.10 1.20
CA THR A 98 -3.23 -14.57 1.33
C THR A 98 -4.17 -14.96 2.48
N ILE A 99 -4.28 -14.12 3.51
CA ILE A 99 -5.32 -14.18 4.54
C ILE A 99 -6.05 -12.85 4.51
N SER A 100 -7.27 -12.84 4.00
CA SER A 100 -8.02 -11.62 3.68
C SER A 100 -9.19 -11.32 4.63
N GLU A 101 -9.43 -12.17 5.63
CA GLU A 101 -10.54 -12.03 6.58
C GLU A 101 -10.03 -12.25 8.01
N GLY A 102 -10.78 -11.74 8.99
CA GLY A 102 -10.38 -11.77 10.40
C GLY A 102 -9.38 -10.67 10.77
N ASN A 103 -8.69 -10.84 11.89
CA ASN A 103 -7.87 -9.78 12.49
C ASN A 103 -6.37 -9.93 12.22
N ASN A 104 -5.92 -11.14 11.86
CA ASN A 104 -4.54 -11.45 11.55
C ASN A 104 -4.41 -11.67 10.04
N LEU A 105 -4.42 -10.56 9.30
CA LEU A 105 -4.31 -10.56 7.86
C LEU A 105 -2.88 -10.83 7.41
N GLU A 106 -2.72 -11.46 6.26
CA GLU A 106 -1.42 -11.69 5.62
C GLU A 106 -1.48 -11.28 4.16
N ALA A 107 -0.44 -10.59 3.69
CA ALA A 107 -0.31 -10.18 2.30
C ALA A 107 1.12 -10.37 1.79
N ASN A 108 1.23 -10.80 0.53
CA ASN A 108 2.48 -10.84 -0.20
C ASN A 108 2.61 -9.56 -1.02
N VAL A 109 3.75 -8.88 -0.91
CA VAL A 109 4.17 -7.82 -1.83
C VAL A 109 5.20 -8.43 -2.78
N ILE A 110 4.90 -8.44 -4.08
CA ILE A 110 5.72 -9.07 -5.12
C ILE A 110 6.19 -7.99 -6.09
N ILE A 111 7.49 -7.93 -6.33
CA ILE A 111 8.13 -6.99 -7.24
C ILE A 111 8.84 -7.82 -8.31
N HIS A 112 8.45 -7.65 -9.57
CA HIS A 112 8.97 -8.39 -10.71
C HIS A 112 10.21 -7.72 -11.34
#